data_AF-A0A3S1HHU1-F1
#
_entry.id   AF-A0A3S1HHU1-F1
#
_cell.length_a   1.000
_cell.length_b   1.000
_cell.length_c   1.000
_cell.angle_alpha   90.00
_cell.angle_beta   90.00
_cell.angle_gamma   90.00
#
_symmetry.space_group_name_H-M   'P 1'
#
loop_
_entity.id
_entity.type
_entity.pdbx_description
1 polymer ?
#
loop_
_entity_poly.entity_id
_entity_poly.type
_entity_poly.pdbx_seq_one_letter_code
_entity_poly.pdbx_strand_id
1 'polypeptide(L)' 'MTGETDLKTLLASMTPELLAGTYVFATLASGVAQPEGLEPVMIFREREGVT' A
#
# COMPACT_ATOMS: atom_id res chain seq x y z
N MET A 1 19.41 -13.55 4.09
CA MET A 1 18.95 -12.25 4.65
C MET A 1 17.94 -12.59 5.74
N THR A 2 18.33 -12.54 7.01
CA THR A 2 17.40 -12.68 8.14
C THR A 2 16.96 -11.27 8.52
N GLY A 3 15.67 -10.98 8.38
CA GLY A 3 15.11 -9.70 8.81
C GLY A 3 15.24 -9.51 10.32
N GLU A 4 15.02 -8.28 10.78
CA GLU A 4 14.90 -7.98 12.22
C GLU A 4 13.74 -8.78 12.83
N THR A 5 13.97 -9.40 13.99
CA THR A 5 12.98 -10.22 14.70
C THR A 5 12.58 -9.62 16.06
N ASP A 6 13.34 -8.65 16.56
CA ASP A 6 12.97 -7.87 17.73
C ASP A 6 12.07 -6.69 17.33
N LEU A 7 10.84 -6.70 17.82
CA LEU A 7 9.85 -5.67 17.49
C LEU A 7 10.26 -4.27 17.97
N LYS A 8 10.93 -4.15 19.12
CA LYS A 8 11.32 -2.83 19.64
C LYS A 8 12.41 -2.24 18.75
N THR A 9 13.40 -3.04 18.38
CA THR A 9 14.47 -2.64 17.46
C THR A 9 13.89 -2.25 16.10
N LEU A 10 12.97 -3.06 15.56
CA LEU A 10 12.31 -2.75 14.29
C LEU A 10 11.63 -1.37 14.34
N LEU A 11 10.77 -1.15 15.33
CA LEU A 11 10.02 0.10 15.47
C LEU A 11 10.95 1.31 15.71
N ALA A 12 11.98 1.15 16.54
CA ALA A 12 12.93 2.22 16.83
C ALA A 12 13.79 2.60 15.61
N SER A 13 13.96 1.68 14.65
CA SER A 13 14.71 1.93 13.41
C SER A 13 13.87 2.55 12.28
N MET A 14 12.54 2.64 12.44
CA MET A 14 11.68 3.22 11.42
C MET A 14 11.93 4.72 11.27
N THR A 15 12.04 5.18 10.03
CA THR A 15 12.23 6.58 9.65
C THR A 15 11.10 7.00 8.70
N PRO A 16 9.87 7.21 9.22
CA PRO A 16 8.73 7.52 8.37
C PRO A 16 8.82 8.93 7.78
N GLU A 17 8.40 9.05 6.52
CA GLU A 17 8.30 10.33 5.81
C GLU A 17 6.84 10.64 5.47
N LEU A 18 6.39 11.85 5.76
CA LEU A 18 5.07 12.32 5.37
C LEU A 18 5.12 12.86 3.94
N LEU A 19 4.49 12.14 3.02
CA LEU A 19 4.37 12.57 1.63
C LEU A 19 3.23 13.58 1.48
N ALA A 20 3.50 14.69 0.81
CA ALA A 20 2.48 15.67 0.45
C ALA A 20 1.58 15.13 -0.67
N GLY A 21 0.28 15.39 -0.57
CA GLY A 21 -0.70 15.00 -1.59
C GLY A 21 -2.02 14.56 -0.98
N THR A 22 -3.04 14.45 -1.82
CA THR A 22 -4.32 13.84 -1.46
C THR A 22 -4.36 12.44 -2.03
N TYR A 23 -4.50 11.45 -1.15
CA TYR A 23 -4.61 10.05 -1.52
C TYR A 23 -6.01 9.55 -1.18
N VAL A 24 -6.57 8.71 -2.04
CA VAL A 24 -7.88 8.10 -1.86
C VAL A 24 -7.75 6.59 -1.97
N PHE A 25 -8.60 5.87 -1.25
CA PHE A 25 -8.85 4.45 -1.48
C PHE A 25 -10.07 4.33 -2.37
N ALA A 26 -9.97 3.51 -3.41
CA ALA A 26 -11.06 3.24 -4.34
C ALA A 26 -11.05 1.75 -4.67
N THR A 27 -12.21 1.09 -4.53
CA THR A 27 -12.32 -0.33 -4.86
C THR A 27 -12.85 -0.49 -6.29
N LEU A 28 -12.15 -1.29 -7.07
CA LEU A 28 -12.59 -1.77 -8.38
C LEU A 28 -13.35 -3.08 -8.21
N ALA A 29 -14.48 -3.20 -8.91
CA ALA A 29 -15.20 -4.47 -8.97
C ALA A 29 -14.31 -5.56 -9.58
N SER A 30 -14.52 -6.81 -9.15
CA SER A 30 -13.73 -7.95 -9.61
C SER A 30 -13.71 -8.04 -11.15
N GLY A 31 -12.52 -8.18 -11.72
CA GLY A 31 -12.30 -8.28 -13.17
C GLY A 31 -12.33 -6.96 -13.92
N VAL A 32 -12.62 -5.84 -13.26
CA VAL A 32 -12.47 -4.50 -13.85
C VAL A 32 -10.99 -4.16 -13.90
N ALA A 33 -10.51 -3.80 -15.10
CA ALA A 33 -9.14 -3.35 -15.28
C ALA A 33 -8.91 -2.01 -14.58
N GLN A 34 -7.68 -1.79 -14.12
CA GLN A 34 -7.27 -0.49 -13.60
C GLN A 34 -7.44 0.57 -14.69
N PRO A 35 -8.02 1.76 -14.37
CA PRO A 35 -8.13 2.85 -15.33
C PRO A 35 -6.77 3.27 -15.87
N GLU A 36 -6.70 3.54 -17.17
CA GLU A 36 -5.49 4.07 -17.80
C GLU A 36 -5.15 5.47 -17.27
N GLY A 37 -3.86 5.77 -17.18
CA GLY A 37 -3.37 7.08 -16.72
C GLY A 37 -3.37 7.29 -15.20
N LEU A 38 -3.75 6.27 -14.41
CA LEU A 38 -3.55 6.26 -12.96
C LEU A 38 -2.25 5.53 -12.60
N GLU A 39 -1.47 6.11 -11.69
CA GLU A 39 -0.32 5.45 -11.04
C GLU A 39 -0.60 5.28 -9.53
N PRO A 40 -1.26 4.16 -9.13
CA PRO A 40 -1.52 3.87 -7.73
C PRO A 40 -0.20 3.68 -6.97
N VAL A 41 -0.13 4.26 -5.77
CA VAL A 41 1.00 4.04 -4.85
C VAL A 41 0.98 2.62 -4.28
N MET A 42 -0.22 2.05 -4.13
CA MET A 42 -0.44 0.69 -3.62
C MET A 42 -1.59 0.03 -4.37
N ILE A 43 -1.53 -1.29 -4.50
CA ILE A 43 -2.59 -2.13 -5.06
C ILE A 43 -2.76 -3.34 -4.14
N PHE A 44 -3.98 -3.55 -3.65
CA PHE A 44 -4.33 -4.67 -2.78
C PHE A 44 -5.30 -5.59 -3.50
N ARG A 45 -4.99 -6.89 -3.52
CA ARG A 45 -5.91 -7.92 -4.04
C ARG A 45 -6.61 -8.60 -2.87
N GLU A 46 -7.90 -8.35 -2.76
CA GLU A 46 -8.75 -8.89 -1.72
C GLU A 46 -9.87 -9.75 -2.34
N ARG A 47 -10.70 -10.38 -1.51
CA ARG A 47 -11.81 -11.19 -2.00
C ARG A 47 -12.90 -10.30 -2.64
N GLU A 48 -13.06 -9.10 -2.10
CA GLU A 48 -14.08 -8.13 -2.45
C GLU A 48 -13.74 -7.38 -3.76
N GLY A 49 -12.47 -7.30 -4.13
CA GLY A 49 -12.01 -6.60 -5.34
C GLY A 49 -10.55 -6.22 -5.29
N VAL A 50 -10.16 -5.29 -6.17
CA VAL A 50 -8.84 -4.65 -6.13
C VAL A 50 -9.02 -3.24 -5.56
N THR A 51 -8.24 -2.88 -4.55
CA THR A 51 -8.19 -1.51 -4.00
C THR A 51 -6.87 -0.85 -4.34
#